data_AF-A0A137QZU1-F1
#
_entry.id   AF-A0A137QZU1-F1
#
_cell.length_a   1.000
_cell.length_b   1.000
_cell.length_c   1.000
_cell.angle_alpha   90.00
_cell.angle_beta   90.00
_cell.angle_gamma   90.00
#
_symmetry.space_group_name_H-M   'P 1'
#
loop_
_entity.id
_entity.type
_entity.pdbx_description
1 polymer ?
#
loop_
_entity_poly.entity_id
_entity_poly.type
_entity_poly.pdbx_seq_one_letter_code
_entity_poly.pdbx_strand_id
1 'polypeptide(L)'
;METVMRLELESSPVLCETLLKLTLVNLTGRAGAFSAADIIQEYFNCLLEAIIEKKGVEYDDHLVHDIISHNLHHSAHIKLNLQMGVGIEQQSRKHSVPGLNAKEKILLQVYHDSELYYHQLGHVYDDKAKNMF
;
A
#
# COMPACT_ATOMS: atom_id res chain seq x y z
N MET A 1 -11.09 -25.87 -22.49
CA MET A 1 -11.39 -24.47 -22.83
C MET A 1 -11.44 -23.71 -21.53
N GLU A 2 -10.45 -22.89 -21.23
CA GLU A 2 -10.45 -22.04 -20.05
C GLU A 2 -10.97 -20.67 -20.49
N THR A 3 -12.15 -20.29 -20.00
CA THR A 3 -12.75 -18.99 -20.28
C THR A 3 -12.35 -18.06 -19.15
N VAL A 4 -11.54 -17.05 -19.45
CA VAL A 4 -11.27 -15.95 -18.51
C VAL A 4 -12.52 -15.09 -18.45
N MET A 5 -13.42 -15.40 -17.51
CA MET A 5 -14.64 -14.63 -17.27
C MET A 5 -14.27 -13.39 -16.45
N ARG A 6 -14.62 -12.21 -16.96
CA ARG A 6 -14.46 -10.94 -16.22
C ARG A 6 -15.52 -10.92 -15.12
N LEU A 7 -15.08 -11.05 -13.87
CA LEU A 7 -15.93 -11.11 -12.68
C LEU A 7 -17.00 -10.01 -12.64
N GLU A 8 -16.65 -8.80 -13.11
CA GLU A 8 -17.54 -7.63 -13.17
C GLU A 8 -18.75 -7.80 -14.09
N LEU A 9 -18.67 -8.67 -15.11
CA LEU A 9 -19.71 -8.85 -16.14
C LEU A 9 -20.72 -9.95 -15.80
N GLU A 10 -20.36 -10.91 -14.93
CA GLU A 10 -21.22 -12.02 -14.52
C GLU A 10 -21.67 -11.94 -13.06
N SER A 11 -21.06 -11.06 -12.26
CA SER A 11 -21.44 -10.88 -10.87
C SER A 11 -22.76 -10.13 -10.75
N SER A 12 -23.68 -10.69 -9.97
CA SER A 12 -24.86 -9.94 -9.54
C SER A 12 -24.44 -8.65 -8.82
N PRO A 13 -25.22 -7.56 -8.90
CA PRO A 13 -24.88 -6.32 -8.19
C PRO A 13 -24.72 -6.51 -6.68
N VAL A 14 -25.48 -7.46 -6.10
CA VAL A 14 -25.37 -7.85 -4.68
C VAL A 14 -24.00 -8.47 -4.36
N LEU A 15 -23.48 -9.30 -5.25
CA LEU A 15 -22.16 -9.91 -5.09
C LEU A 15 -21.05 -8.84 -5.15
N CYS A 16 -21.13 -7.92 -6.11
CA CYS A 16 -20.18 -6.80 -6.20
C CYS A 16 -20.19 -5.92 -4.94
N GLU A 17 -21.38 -5.59 -4.43
CA GLU A 17 -21.50 -4.80 -3.19
C GLU A 17 -20.96 -5.58 -1.98
N THR A 18 -21.19 -6.88 -1.91
CA THR A 18 -20.67 -7.73 -0.84
C THR A 18 -19.14 -7.81 -0.90
N LEU A 19 -18.56 -7.97 -2.09
CA LEU A 19 -17.11 -7.93 -2.30
C LEU A 19 -16.53 -6.59 -1.85
N LEU A 20 -17.15 -5.47 -2.23
CA LEU A 20 -16.71 -4.14 -1.80
C LEU A 20 -16.81 -3.96 -0.28
N LYS A 21 -17.85 -4.50 0.36
CA LYS A 21 -17.97 -4.49 1.83
C LYS A 21 -16.89 -5.35 2.50
N LEU A 22 -16.52 -6.48 1.89
CA LEU A 22 -15.45 -7.35 2.38
C LEU A 22 -14.06 -6.71 2.24
N THR A 23 -13.85 -5.86 1.23
CA THR A 23 -12.58 -5.14 1.05
C THR A 23 -12.45 -3.91 1.95
N LEU A 24 -13.47 -3.55 2.72
CA LEU A 24 -13.46 -2.42 3.64
C LEU A 24 -13.40 -2.88 5.09
N VAL A 25 -12.47 -2.30 5.85
CA VAL A 25 -12.28 -2.56 7.28
C VAL A 25 -12.43 -1.27 8.07
N ASN A 26 -13.05 -1.36 9.25
CA ASN A 26 -13.17 -0.24 10.17
C ASN A 26 -12.59 -0.63 11.54
N LEU A 27 -11.32 -0.31 11.75
CA LEU A 27 -10.61 -0.62 12.98
C LEU A 27 -11.06 0.24 14.17
N THR A 28 -11.66 1.41 13.90
CA THR A 28 -12.08 2.37 14.93
C THR A 28 -13.51 2.16 15.41
N GLY A 29 -14.33 1.41 14.67
CA GLY A 29 -15.76 1.24 14.90
C GLY A 29 -16.61 2.50 14.65
N ARG A 30 -16.03 3.59 14.13
CA ARG A 30 -16.75 4.86 13.88
C ARG A 30 -17.35 4.90 12.49
N ALA A 31 -18.59 5.36 12.36
CA ALA A 31 -19.23 5.51 11.05
C ALA A 31 -18.40 6.44 10.14
N GLY A 32 -18.13 6.00 8.91
CA GLY A 32 -17.33 6.76 7.93
C GLY A 32 -15.81 6.57 8.03
N ALA A 33 -15.31 5.86 9.05
CA ALA A 33 -13.88 5.57 9.23
C ALA A 33 -13.48 4.21 8.59
N PHE A 34 -13.87 3.99 7.34
CA PHE A 34 -13.50 2.78 6.60
C PHE A 34 -12.17 2.98 5.89
N SER A 35 -11.39 1.92 5.80
CA SER A 35 -10.14 1.86 5.05
C SER A 35 -10.10 0.56 4.24
N ALA A 36 -9.41 0.58 3.12
CA ALA A 36 -9.25 -0.61 2.30
C ALA A 36 -8.41 -1.65 3.07
N ALA A 37 -8.85 -2.91 3.06
CA ALA A 37 -8.29 -4.00 3.86
C ALA A 37 -6.82 -4.26 3.51
N ASP A 38 -6.47 -4.16 2.23
CA ASP A 38 -5.12 -4.30 1.70
C ASP A 38 -4.17 -3.22 2.25
N ILE A 39 -4.61 -1.97 2.28
CA ILE A 39 -3.85 -0.85 2.86
C ILE A 39 -3.60 -1.09 4.35
N ILE A 40 -4.62 -1.57 5.07
CA ILE A 40 -4.50 -1.88 6.49
C ILE A 40 -3.55 -3.06 6.74
N GLN A 41 -3.59 -4.09 5.89
CA GLN A 41 -2.67 -5.22 5.97
C GLN A 41 -1.23 -4.78 5.74
N GLU A 42 -0.99 -3.96 4.72
CA GLU A 42 0.35 -3.43 4.44
C GLU A 42 0.85 -2.55 5.58
N TYR A 43 -0.02 -1.70 6.14
CA TYR A 43 0.31 -0.90 7.32
C TYR A 43 0.75 -1.76 8.51
N PHE A 44 0.07 -2.88 8.78
CA PHE A 44 0.46 -3.80 9.84
C PHE A 44 1.76 -4.54 9.53
N ASN A 45 2.00 -4.92 8.27
CA ASN A 45 3.27 -5.53 7.86
C ASN A 45 4.45 -4.57 8.10
N CYS A 46 4.34 -3.32 7.66
CA CYS A 46 5.38 -2.31 7.91
C CYS A 46 5.64 -2.08 9.41
N LEU A 47 4.59 -2.13 10.24
CA LEU A 47 4.75 -1.99 11.68
C LEU A 47 5.48 -3.19 12.31
N LEU A 48 5.15 -4.42 11.88
CA LEU A 48 5.82 -5.64 12.33
C LEU A 48 7.29 -5.62 11.95
N GLU A 49 7.60 -5.28 10.70
CA GLU A 49 8.97 -5.16 10.21
C GLU A 49 9.78 -4.18 11.06
N ALA A 50 9.23 -2.99 11.33
CA ALA A 50 9.90 -1.99 12.16
C ALA A 50 10.09 -2.43 13.63
N ILE A 51 9.25 -3.33 14.15
CA ILE A 51 9.41 -3.89 15.50
C ILE A 51 10.53 -4.94 15.49
N ILE A 52 10.53 -5.80 14.48
CA ILE A 52 11.51 -6.86 14.27
C ILE A 52 12.91 -6.29 14.10
N GLU A 53 13.07 -5.29 13.24
CA GLU A 53 14.34 -4.60 13.03
C GLU A 53 14.90 -4.00 14.32
N LYS A 54 14.03 -3.40 15.16
CA LYS A 54 14.47 -2.72 16.38
C LYS A 54 14.77 -3.65 17.53
N LYS A 55 14.06 -4.76 17.63
CA LYS A 55 14.22 -5.73 18.72
C LYS A 55 15.18 -6.86 18.36
N GLY A 56 15.55 -7.02 17.08
CA GLY A 56 16.45 -8.06 16.61
C GLY A 56 15.85 -9.46 16.78
N VAL A 57 14.54 -9.59 16.64
CA VAL A 57 13.79 -10.85 16.85
C VAL A 57 13.29 -11.36 15.51
N GLU A 58 13.22 -12.68 15.32
CA GLU A 58 12.70 -13.27 14.09
C GLU A 58 11.16 -13.17 14.03
N TYR A 59 10.61 -13.20 12.81
CA TYR A 59 9.16 -13.19 12.57
C TYR A 59 8.43 -14.36 13.24
N ASP A 60 9.11 -15.52 13.35
CA ASP A 60 8.56 -16.77 13.90
C ASP A 60 8.71 -16.86 15.44
N ASP A 61 9.25 -15.82 16.09
CA ASP A 61 9.29 -15.80 17.55
C ASP A 61 7.85 -15.75 18.09
N HIS A 62 7.54 -16.64 19.02
CA HIS A 62 6.25 -16.74 19.71
C HIS A 62 5.78 -15.38 20.26
N LEU A 63 6.68 -14.50 20.70
CA LEU A 63 6.33 -13.16 21.15
C LEU A 63 5.80 -12.28 20.01
N VAL A 64 6.40 -12.39 18.83
CA VAL A 64 6.01 -11.61 17.64
C VAL A 64 4.69 -12.15 17.08
N HIS A 65 4.64 -13.47 16.89
CA HIS A 65 3.49 -14.14 16.29
C HIS A 65 2.26 -14.11 17.20
N ASP A 66 2.37 -14.50 18.47
CA ASP A 66 1.18 -14.69 19.30
C ASP A 66 0.77 -13.44 20.08
N ILE A 67 1.73 -12.58 20.44
CA ILE A 67 1.44 -11.44 21.31
C ILE A 67 1.38 -10.13 20.53
N ILE A 68 2.39 -9.86 19.70
CA ILE A 68 2.53 -8.55 19.04
C ILE A 68 1.57 -8.43 17.85
N SER A 69 1.46 -9.46 17.01
CA SER A 69 0.60 -9.42 15.80
C SER A 69 -0.87 -9.14 16.14
N HIS A 70 -1.43 -9.83 17.14
CA HIS A 70 -2.82 -9.67 17.58
C HIS A 70 -3.10 -8.28 18.17
N ASN A 71 -2.09 -7.64 18.75
CA ASN A 71 -2.22 -6.37 19.46
C ASN A 71 -1.59 -5.20 18.70
N LEU A 72 -1.28 -5.37 17.41
CA LEU A 72 -0.48 -4.40 16.65
C LEU A 72 -1.18 -3.04 16.55
N HIS A 73 -2.48 -3.06 16.25
CA HIS A 73 -3.32 -1.86 16.19
C HIS A 73 -3.31 -1.08 17.52
N HIS A 74 -3.49 -1.81 18.63
CA HIS A 74 -3.52 -1.20 19.96
C HIS A 74 -2.14 -0.65 20.36
N SER A 75 -1.08 -1.40 20.06
CA SER A 75 0.31 -1.02 20.33
C SER A 75 0.72 0.24 19.56
N ALA A 76 0.29 0.36 18.30
CA ALA A 76 0.50 1.55 17.48
C ALA A 76 -0.21 2.77 18.09
N HIS A 77 -1.46 2.59 18.55
CA HIS A 77 -2.22 3.64 19.22
C HIS A 77 -1.59 4.09 20.54
N ILE A 78 -1.12 3.18 21.39
CA ILE A 78 -0.44 3.53 22.65
C ILE A 78 0.81 4.38 22.36
N LYS A 79 1.62 3.97 21.38
CA LYS A 79 2.81 4.72 20.98
C LYS A 79 2.45 6.12 20.49
N LEU A 80 1.41 6.26 19.67
CA LEU A 80 0.93 7.56 19.19
C LEU A 80 0.42 8.43 20.35
N ASN A 81 -0.39 7.86 21.25
CA ASN A 81 -0.91 8.56 22.43
C ASN A 81 0.21 9.04 23.35
N LEU A 82 1.27 8.23 23.53
CA LEU A 82 2.43 8.63 24.31
C LEU A 82 3.20 9.77 23.62
N GLN A 83 3.37 9.70 22.30
CA GLN A 83 3.99 10.78 21.53
C GLN A 83 3.22 12.10 21.67
N MET A 84 1.89 12.04 21.55
CA MET A 84 1.01 13.20 21.78
C MET A 84 1.13 13.72 23.21
N GLY A 85 1.10 12.83 24.21
CA GLY A 85 1.19 13.22 25.63
C GLY A 85 2.51 13.87 26.02
N VAL A 86 3.61 13.54 25.35
CA VAL A 86 4.94 14.15 25.57
C VAL A 86 5.16 15.38 24.68
N GLY A 87 4.17 15.77 23.86
CA GLY A 87 4.29 16.90 22.92
C GLY A 87 5.28 16.64 21.79
N ILE A 88 5.62 15.38 21.56
CA ILE A 88 6.43 14.91 20.41
C ILE A 88 5.46 14.34 19.37
N GLU A 89 4.33 15.04 19.15
CA GLU A 89 3.57 14.81 17.93
C GLU A 89 4.54 14.96 16.78
N GLN A 90 4.58 13.96 15.90
CA GLN A 90 5.52 13.87 14.80
C GLN A 90 5.70 15.25 14.17
N GLN A 91 6.78 15.96 14.55
CA GLN A 91 7.33 16.99 13.69
C GLN A 91 7.57 16.22 12.42
N SER A 92 6.72 16.47 11.41
CA SER A 92 6.72 15.64 10.22
C SER A 92 8.17 15.61 9.78
N ARG A 93 8.73 14.42 9.63
CA ARG A 93 9.97 14.26 8.86
C ARG A 93 9.60 14.51 7.39
N LYS A 94 9.05 15.69 7.09
CA LYS A 94 9.41 16.44 5.90
C LYS A 94 10.92 16.59 6.02
N HIS A 95 11.63 15.53 5.61
CA HIS A 95 12.80 15.75 4.80
C HIS A 95 12.28 16.58 3.64
N SER A 96 12.29 17.90 3.82
CA SER A 96 12.30 18.83 2.71
C SER A 96 13.63 18.55 2.04
N VAL A 97 13.69 17.46 1.27
CA VAL A 97 14.86 17.14 0.47
C VAL A 97 14.94 18.33 -0.49
N PRO A 98 15.91 19.24 -0.31
CA PRO A 98 16.01 20.41 -1.14
C PRO A 98 16.60 19.93 -2.46
N GLY A 99 15.76 19.40 -3.35
CA GLY A 99 16.23 18.84 -4.62
C GLY A 99 15.30 17.90 -5.38
N LEU A 100 14.22 17.36 -4.77
CA LEU A 100 13.30 16.49 -5.53
C LEU A 100 12.64 17.24 -6.70
N ASN A 101 12.19 18.47 -6.47
CA ASN A 101 11.53 19.29 -7.49
C ASN A 101 12.39 19.53 -8.75
N ALA A 102 13.72 19.56 -8.64
CA ALA A 102 14.61 19.76 -9.79
C ALA A 102 14.76 18.46 -10.59
N LYS A 103 14.94 17.33 -9.92
CA LYS A 103 15.05 16.01 -10.54
C LYS A 103 13.73 15.56 -11.16
N GLU A 104 12.61 15.83 -10.50
CA GLU A 104 11.26 15.57 -11.02
C GLU A 104 10.96 16.40 -12.27
N LYS A 105 11.36 17.68 -12.30
CA LYS A 105 11.23 18.51 -13.50
C LYS A 105 12.08 18.02 -14.66
N ILE A 106 13.33 17.63 -14.40
CA ILE A 106 14.21 17.04 -15.42
C ILE A 106 13.63 15.72 -15.92
N LEU A 107 13.10 14.88 -15.03
CA LEU A 107 12.50 13.60 -15.39
C LEU A 107 11.24 13.79 -16.25
N LEU A 108 10.36 14.72 -15.87
CA LEU A 108 9.17 15.08 -16.65
C LEU A 108 9.53 15.68 -18.01
N GLN A 109 10.59 16.48 -18.07
CA GLN A 109 11.09 17.05 -19.32
C GLN A 109 11.64 15.96 -20.25
N VAL A 110 12.45 15.03 -19.73
CA VAL A 110 12.91 13.86 -20.49
C VAL A 110 11.73 13.00 -20.96
N TYR A 111 10.71 12.80 -20.12
CA TYR A 111 9.51 12.04 -20.47
C TYR A 111 8.70 12.70 -21.60
N HIS A 112 8.64 14.03 -21.59
CA HIS A 112 7.99 14.83 -22.63
C HIS A 112 8.81 14.80 -23.93
N ASP A 113 10.13 15.00 -23.85
CA ASP A 113 11.03 15.03 -25.00
C ASP A 113 11.17 13.65 -25.68
N SER A 114 11.01 12.57 -24.93
CA SER A 114 10.99 11.19 -25.45
C SER A 114 9.62 10.71 -25.91
N GLU A 115 8.59 11.58 -25.87
CA GLU A 115 7.22 11.28 -26.32
C GLU A 115 6.63 9.96 -25.79
N LEU A 116 7.08 9.50 -24.61
CA LEU A 116 6.66 8.23 -23.97
C LEU A 116 5.15 8.16 -23.66
N TYR A 117 4.45 9.29 -23.77
CA TYR A 117 2.99 9.39 -23.60
C TYR A 117 2.19 8.88 -24.81
N TYR A 118 2.83 8.71 -25.97
CA TYR A 118 2.17 8.14 -27.15
C TYR A 118 2.50 6.66 -27.27
N HIS A 119 1.48 5.80 -27.15
CA HIS A 119 1.59 4.44 -27.64
C HIS A 119 1.59 4.48 -29.18
N GLN A 120 2.77 4.70 -29.76
CA GLN A 120 2.95 4.62 -31.20
C GLN A 120 2.85 3.14 -31.61
N LEU A 121 1.87 2.86 -32.47
CA LEU A 121 1.63 1.55 -33.07
C LEU A 121 2.86 1.17 -33.92
N GLY A 122 3.87 0.59 -33.30
CA GLY A 122 5.18 0.34 -33.91
C GLY A 122 6.35 0.21 -32.93
N HIS A 123 6.20 0.57 -31.65
CA HIS A 123 7.23 0.30 -30.65
C HIS A 123 7.13 -1.14 -30.13
N VAL A 124 7.94 -2.02 -30.71
CA VAL A 124 8.17 -3.37 -30.19
C VAL A 124 9.24 -3.26 -29.09
N TYR A 125 8.82 -3.37 -27.83
CA TYR A 125 9.74 -3.64 -26.72
C TYR A 125 10.18 -5.11 -26.86
N ASP A 126 11.33 -5.32 -27.48
CA ASP A 126 12.00 -6.63 -27.64
C ASP A 126 11.41 -7.55 -28.73
N ASP A 127 12.26 -7.98 -29.65
CA ASP A 127 11.95 -8.81 -30.84
C ASP A 127 11.57 -10.27 -30.47
N LYS A 128 11.36 -10.56 -29.18
CA LYS A 128 10.95 -11.85 -28.64
C LYS A 128 9.46 -11.98 -28.36
N ALA A 129 8.68 -10.91 -28.46
CA ALA A 129 7.23 -10.95 -28.26
C ALA A 129 6.44 -11.07 -29.58
N LYS A 130 7.05 -11.61 -30.66
CA LYS A 130 6.42 -11.60 -31.98
C LYS A 130 5.43 -12.73 -32.26
N ASN A 131 5.12 -13.62 -31.32
CA ASN A 131 4.17 -14.70 -31.57
C ASN A 131 3.28 -14.96 -30.36
N MET A 132 2.23 -14.15 -30.20
CA MET A 132 0.98 -14.61 -29.59
C MET A 132 -0.16 -13.61 -29.86
N PHE A 133 -0.63 -13.60 -31.11
CA PHE A 133 -2.02 -13.39 -31.46
C PHE A 133 -2.36 -14.32 -32.62
#